data_AF-A0A8X6GPB7-F1
#
_entry.id   AF-A0A8X6GPB7-F1
#
_cell.length_a   1.000
_cell.length_b   1.000
_cell.length_c   1.000
_cell.angle_alpha   90.00
_cell.angle_beta   90.00
_cell.angle_gamma   90.00
#
_symmetry.space_group_name_H-M   'P 1'
#
loop_
_entity.id
_entity.type
_entity.pdbx_description
1 polymer ?
#
loop_
_entity_poly.entity_id
_entity_poly.type
_entity_poly.pdbx_seq_one_letter_code
_entity_poly.pdbx_strand_id
1 'polypeptide(L)' 'MGIDICHKYDRKVVRRAPKSQDIYLRLIVKLYRFLARRSGCKFNKIVLKRLFMSRINRAPVSLTKLVKS' A
#
# COMPACT_ATOMS: atom_id res chain seq x y z
N MET A 1 -19.27 9.10 34.56
CA MET A 1 -18.32 10.22 34.38
C MET A 1 -17.98 10.31 32.90
N GLY A 2 -18.25 11.44 32.25
CA GLY A 2 -17.84 11.65 30.85
C GLY A 2 -16.35 11.95 30.80
N ILE A 3 -15.59 11.17 30.02
CA ILE A 3 -14.18 11.44 29.78
C ILE A 3 -14.11 12.46 28.63
N ASP A 4 -13.47 13.60 28.87
CA ASP A 4 -13.20 14.59 27.84
C ASP A 4 -12.04 14.09 26.96
N ILE A 5 -12.38 13.44 25.83
CA ILE A 5 -11.40 12.88 24.89
C ILE A 5 -11.58 13.54 23.53
N CYS A 6 -10.46 14.01 22.97
CA CYS A 6 -10.41 14.59 21.63
C CYS A 6 -10.42 13.50 20.53
N HIS A 7 -11.58 13.23 19.92
CA HIS A 7 -11.76 12.20 18.88
C HIS A 7 -11.38 12.65 17.46
N LYS A 8 -10.84 13.86 17.29
CA LYS A 8 -10.64 14.51 15.97
C LYS A 8 -9.74 13.72 15.02
N TYR A 9 -8.80 12.93 15.54
CA TYR A 9 -7.74 12.27 14.74
C TYR A 9 -7.79 10.74 14.77
N ASP A 10 -8.85 10.14 15.33
CA ASP A 10 -8.96 8.68 15.45
C ASP A 10 -9.01 7.99 14.08
N ARG A 11 -9.63 8.66 13.10
CA ARG A 11 -9.72 8.16 11.73
C ARG A 11 -8.43 8.40 10.96
N LYS A 12 -7.61 7.36 10.83
CA LYS A 12 -6.45 7.36 9.93
C LYS A 12 -6.88 7.20 8.46
N VAL A 13 -6.56 8.19 7.63
CA VAL A 13 -6.81 8.16 6.18
C VAL A 13 -5.74 7.32 5.49
N VAL A 14 -5.95 6.01 5.45
CA VAL A 14 -5.05 5.05 4.79
C VAL A 14 -5.81 4.15 3.83
N ARG A 15 -5.18 3.77 2.71
CA ARG A 15 -5.75 2.78 1.80
C ARG A 15 -5.47 1.37 2.32
N ARG A 16 -6.55 0.62 2.56
CA ARG A 16 -6.50 -0.80 2.98
C ARG A 16 -6.64 -1.78 1.81
N ALA A 17 -7.03 -1.28 0.64
CA ALA A 17 -7.24 -2.01 -0.60
C ALA A 17 -6.96 -1.10 -1.82
N PRO A 18 -6.67 -1.67 -3.00
CA PRO A 18 -6.57 -0.87 -4.22
C PRO A 18 -7.96 -0.30 -4.57
N LYS A 19 -8.01 0.95 -5.06
CA LYS A 19 -9.25 1.56 -5.57
C LYS A 19 -9.67 0.99 -6.95
N SER A 20 -8.70 0.48 -7.71
CA SER A 20 -8.94 -0.08 -9.05
C SER A 20 -9.71 -1.40 -8.97
N GLN A 21 -10.62 -1.61 -9.93
CA GLN A 21 -11.36 -2.86 -10.09
C GLN A 21 -10.64 -3.89 -10.98
N ASP A 22 -9.45 -3.54 -11.51
CA ASP A 22 -8.59 -4.42 -12.29
C ASP A 22 -8.34 -5.77 -11.58
N ILE A 23 -8.70 -6.85 -12.29
CA ILE A 23 -8.63 -8.23 -11.79
C ILE A 23 -7.18 -8.66 -11.56
N TYR A 24 -6.26 -8.33 -12.48
CA TYR A 24 -4.85 -8.70 -12.38
C TYR A 24 -4.19 -8.03 -11.16
N LEU A 25 -4.47 -6.73 -10.95
CA LEU A 25 -3.98 -6.04 -9.76
C LEU A 25 -4.48 -6.70 -8.47
N ARG A 26 -5.76 -7.11 -8.43
CA ARG A 26 -6.36 -7.75 -7.26
C ARG A 26 -5.74 -9.12 -6.98
N LEU A 27 -5.41 -9.90 -8.00
CA LEU A 27 -4.71 -11.18 -7.85
C LEU A 27 -3.32 -10.98 -7.23
N ILE A 28 -2.54 -10.03 -7.75
CA ILE A 28 -1.20 -9.71 -7.21
C ILE A 28 -1.30 -9.23 -5.76
N VAL A 29 -2.27 -8.37 -5.45
CA VAL A 29 -2.53 -7.93 -4.07
C VAL A 29 -2.85 -9.10 -3.15
N LYS A 30 -3.64 -10.09 -3.59
CA LYS A 30 -3.99 -11.27 -2.78
C LYS A 30 -2.74 -12.10 -2.45
N LEU A 31 -1.86 -12.30 -3.42
CA LEU A 31 -0.58 -12.97 -3.24
C LEU A 31 0.32 -12.22 -2.23
N TYR A 32 0.56 -10.92 -2.45
CA TYR A 32 1.41 -10.14 -1.56
C TYR A 32 0.82 -9.95 -0.16
N ARG A 33 -0.51 -9.98 0.00
CA ARG A 33 -1.16 -9.98 1.31
C ARG A 33 -0.90 -11.27 2.09
N PHE A 34 -0.89 -12.41 1.41
CA PHE A 34 -0.51 -13.68 2.01
C PHE A 34 0.98 -13.66 2.43
N LEU A 35 1.88 -13.27 1.51
CA LEU A 35 3.32 -13.23 1.76
C LEU A 35 3.70 -12.22 2.87
N ALA A 36 3.09 -11.03 2.88
CA ALA A 36 3.36 -10.00 3.89
C ALA A 36 2.97 -10.44 5.31
N ARG A 37 2.00 -11.36 5.44
CA ARG A 37 1.58 -11.94 6.71
C ARG A 37 2.45 -13.12 7.13
N ARG A 38 2.93 -13.94 6.19
CA ARG A 38 3.60 -15.22 6.50
C ARG A 38 5.13 -15.16 6.50
N SER A 39 5.75 -14.31 5.68
CA SER A 39 7.20 -14.37 5.45
C SER A 39 8.04 -13.50 6.39
N GLY A 40 7.43 -12.64 7.23
CA GLY A 40 8.15 -11.73 8.13
C GLY A 40 8.96 -10.60 7.45
N CYS A 41 9.34 -10.77 6.17
CA CYS A 41 10.14 -9.82 5.42
C CYS A 41 9.46 -8.46 5.23
N LYS A 42 10.20 -7.38 5.53
CA LYS A 42 9.74 -5.98 5.40
C LYS A 42 9.46 -5.62 3.94
N PHE A 43 10.19 -6.20 2.98
CA PHE A 43 10.02 -5.96 1.55
C PHE A 43 8.59 -6.22 1.08
N ASN A 44 8.01 -7.38 1.43
CA ASN A 44 6.65 -7.76 1.03
C ASN A 44 5.59 -6.77 1.54
N LYS A 45 5.77 -6.25 2.76
CA LYS A 45 4.89 -5.22 3.34
C LYS A 45 4.99 -3.89 2.56
N ILE A 46 6.19 -3.52 2.12
CA ILE A 46 6.41 -2.31 1.30
C ILE A 46 5.78 -2.45 -0.07
N VAL A 47 5.97 -3.59 -0.75
CA VAL A 47 5.38 -3.85 -2.07
C VAL A 47 3.86 -3.81 -1.99
N LEU A 48 3.24 -4.48 -1.00
CA LEU A 48 1.79 -4.44 -0.81
C LEU A 48 1.27 -3.01 -0.63
N LYS A 49 1.94 -2.19 0.17
CA LYS A 49 1.59 -0.78 0.35
C LYS A 49 1.69 0.01 -0.96
N ARG A 50 2.71 -0.25 -1.78
CA ARG A 50 2.89 0.40 -3.10
C ARG A 50 1.81 -0.01 -4.11
N LEU A 51 1.30 -1.24 -4.07
CA LEU A 51 0.19 -1.68 -4.93
C LEU A 51 -1.12 -0.93 -4.64
N PHE A 52 -1.33 -0.41 -3.43
CA PHE A 52 -2.52 0.39 -3.08
C PHE A 52 -2.42 1.86 -3.51
N MET A 53 -1.25 2.32 -3.93
CA MET A 53 -1.01 3.71 -4.28
C MET A 53 -1.73 4.13 -5.57
N SER A 54 -2.10 5.40 -5.63
CA SER A 54 -2.73 6.00 -6.83
C SER A 54 -1.69 6.13 -7.92
N ARG A 55 -2.14 6.32 -9.16
CA ARG A 55 -1.25 6.55 -10.30
C ARG A 55 -0.26 7.71 -10.05
N ILE A 56 -0.74 8.83 -9.50
CA ILE A 56 0.10 9.99 -9.15
C ILE A 56 1.24 9.60 -8.17
N ASN A 57 0.95 8.73 -7.20
CA ASN A 57 1.92 8.27 -6.20
C ASN A 57 2.80 7.10 -6.70
N ARG A 58 2.56 6.64 -7.94
CA ARG A 58 3.36 5.63 -8.65
C ARG A 58 3.98 6.29 -9.88
N ALA A 59 4.90 7.22 -9.62
CA ALA A 59 5.59 7.95 -10.68
C ALA A 59 6.31 6.99 -11.64
N PRO A 60 6.31 7.28 -12.96
CA PRO A 60 7.08 6.51 -13.92
C PRO A 60 8.58 6.66 -13.65
N VAL A 61 9.32 5.57 -13.86
CA VAL A 61 10.78 5.55 -13.70
C VAL A 61 11.39 5.49 -15.10
N SER A 62 12.31 6.41 -15.41
CA SER A 62 13.01 6.43 -16.69
C SER A 62 14.10 5.36 -16.75
N LEU A 63 14.39 4.87 -17.96
CA LEU A 63 15.47 3.90 -18.20
C LEU A 63 16.83 4.43 -17.77
N THR A 64 17.12 5.70 -18.08
CA THR A 64 18.35 6.38 -17.67
C THR A 64 18.55 6.40 -16.16
N LYS A 65 17.47 6.50 -15.39
CA LYS A 65 17.52 6.47 -13.93
C LYS A 65 17.73 5.05 -13.42
N LEU A 66 17.11 4.06 -14.06
CA LEU A 66 17.24 2.65 -13.69
C LEU A 66 18.67 2.13 -13.91
N VAL A 67 19.31 2.49 -15.03
CA VAL A 67 20.69 2.05 -15.36
C VAL A 67 21.74 2.74 -14.47
N LYS A 68 21.50 3.98 -14.04
CA LYS A 68 22.40 4.72 -13.14
C LYS A 68 22.22 4.38 -11.65
N SER A 69 21.16 3.64 -11.30
CA SER A 69 20.85 3.28 -9.90
C SER A 69 21.75 2.18 -9.37
#